data_AF-A0A2T0GRZ3-F1
#
_entry.id   AF-A0A2T0GRZ3-F1
#
_cell.length_a   1.000
_cell.length_b   1.000
_cell.length_c   1.000
_cell.angle_alpha   90.00
_cell.angle_beta   90.00
_cell.angle_gamma   90.00
#
_symmetry.space_group_name_H-M   'P 1'
#
loop_
_entity.id
_entity.type
_entity.pdbx_description
1 polymer ?
#
loop_
_entity_poly.entity_id
_entity_poly.type
_entity_poly.pdbx_seq_one_letter_code
_entity_poly.pdbx_strand_id
1 'polypeptide(L)'
;MSDETSDSRTSFGTRLRWLMETHPQPDGRPWTPGSLAKALTAAGHRVSRQHIWKLLRDGAQPSFALVDAVADVFGVGVETFSERTEPELPAALYRAGELPPEQLAHLVQFVRFLESQVEHPHQDPDQ
;
A
#
# COMPACT_ATOMS: atom_id res chain seq x y z
N MET A 1 -16.12 -11.35 -30.29
CA MET A 1 -15.09 -11.73 -29.30
C MET A 1 -14.57 -10.43 -28.75
N SER A 2 -15.16 -9.98 -27.64
CA SER A 2 -14.83 -8.70 -27.03
C SER A 2 -13.66 -8.92 -26.08
N ASP A 3 -12.56 -8.23 -26.37
CA ASP A 3 -11.45 -7.94 -25.48
C ASP A 3 -12.01 -7.19 -24.26
N GLU A 4 -12.21 -7.91 -23.15
CA GLU A 4 -12.57 -7.34 -21.85
C GLU A 4 -11.32 -6.72 -21.22
N THR A 5 -10.95 -5.58 -21.79
CA THR A 5 -9.93 -4.65 -21.30
C THR A 5 -10.43 -3.97 -20.03
N SER A 6 -10.59 -4.71 -18.93
CA SER A 6 -10.84 -4.13 -17.59
C SER A 6 -10.69 -5.17 -16.46
N ASP A 7 -9.48 -5.66 -16.21
CA ASP A 7 -9.16 -6.21 -14.88
C ASP A 7 -7.95 -5.44 -14.31
N SER A 8 -8.10 -4.11 -14.16
CA SER A 8 -8.67 -3.45 -12.99
C SER A 8 -7.74 -3.54 -11.78
N ARG A 9 -7.11 -2.41 -11.47
CA ARG A 9 -6.35 -2.08 -10.25
C ARG A 9 -6.65 -3.05 -9.09
N THR A 10 -5.71 -3.94 -8.78
CA THR A 10 -5.89 -4.86 -7.64
C THR A 10 -5.89 -4.04 -6.35
N SER A 11 -7.05 -3.86 -5.74
CA SER A 11 -7.19 -3.11 -4.48
C SER A 11 -6.30 -3.69 -3.38
N PHE A 12 -5.90 -2.85 -2.41
CA PHE A 12 -5.15 -3.29 -1.23
C PHE A 12 -5.81 -4.49 -0.53
N GLY A 13 -7.14 -4.48 -0.41
CA GLY A 13 -7.90 -5.57 0.20
C GLY A 13 -7.78 -6.90 -0.56
N THR A 14 -7.76 -6.85 -1.89
CA THR A 14 -7.53 -8.03 -2.74
C THR A 14 -6.13 -8.59 -2.54
N ARG A 15 -5.12 -7.72 -2.51
CA ARG A 15 -3.72 -8.13 -2.29
C ARG A 15 -3.49 -8.69 -0.89
N LEU A 16 -4.09 -8.08 0.12
CA LEU A 16 -4.05 -8.57 1.50
C LEU A 16 -4.69 -9.96 1.62
N ARG A 17 -5.84 -10.19 0.97
CA ARG A 17 -6.49 -11.51 0.95
C ARG A 17 -5.57 -12.57 0.33
N TRP A 18 -4.97 -12.25 -0.81
CA TRP A 18 -4.01 -13.13 -1.46
C TRP A 18 -2.82 -13.48 -0.55
N LEU A 19 -2.26 -12.53 0.19
CA LEU A 19 -1.19 -12.79 1.16
C LEU A 19 -1.65 -13.71 2.30
N MET A 20 -2.84 -13.45 2.85
CA MET A 20 -3.44 -14.29 3.90
C MET A 20 -3.64 -15.75 3.47
N GLU A 21 -3.90 -16.00 2.19
CA GLU A 21 -4.10 -17.33 1.61
C GLU A 21 -2.79 -18.04 1.25
N THR A 22 -1.78 -17.29 0.78
CA THR A 22 -0.52 -17.84 0.26
C THR A 22 0.57 -18.01 1.33
N HIS A 23 0.52 -17.21 2.39
CA HIS A 23 1.53 -17.20 3.46
C HIS A 23 0.87 -17.60 4.77
N PRO A 24 0.93 -18.88 5.19
CA PRO A 24 0.38 -19.29 6.48
C PRO A 24 1.09 -18.60 7.64
N GLN A 25 0.44 -18.54 8.81
CA GLN A 25 1.05 -18.01 10.03
C GLN A 25 2.30 -18.84 10.41
N PRO A 26 3.20 -18.30 11.26
CA PRO A 26 4.36 -19.04 11.76
C PRO A 26 4.00 -20.36 12.48
N ASP A 27 2.78 -20.46 13.02
CA ASP A 27 2.24 -21.67 13.66
C ASP A 27 1.55 -22.62 12.68
N GLY A 28 1.60 -22.33 11.37
CA GLY A 28 0.98 -23.10 10.29
C GLY A 28 -0.52 -22.87 10.11
N ARG A 29 -1.17 -22.00 10.91
CA ARG A 29 -2.61 -21.75 10.79
C ARG A 29 -2.93 -20.74 9.67
N PRO A 30 -4.12 -20.82 9.06
CA PRO A 30 -4.55 -19.82 8.09
C PRO A 30 -4.74 -18.47 8.79
N TRP A 31 -4.44 -17.38 8.08
CA TRP A 31 -4.72 -16.05 8.60
C TRP A 31 -6.22 -15.78 8.69
N THR A 32 -6.61 -15.10 9.76
CA THR A 32 -7.96 -14.56 9.92
C THR A 32 -7.85 -13.06 10.20
N PRO A 33 -8.90 -12.26 9.96
CA PRO A 33 -8.88 -10.84 10.31
C PRO A 33 -8.56 -10.59 11.79
N GLY A 34 -8.93 -11.53 12.67
CA GLY A 34 -8.61 -11.48 14.10
C GLY A 34 -7.15 -11.80 14.41
N SER A 35 -6.58 -12.83 13.79
CA SER A 35 -5.17 -13.17 14.00
C SER A 35 -4.23 -12.12 13.39
N LEU A 36 -4.59 -11.55 12.24
CA LEU A 36 -3.85 -10.44 11.63
C LEU A 36 -3.88 -9.18 12.51
N ALA A 37 -5.06 -8.78 13.00
CA ALA A 37 -5.16 -7.65 13.93
C ALA A 37 -4.33 -7.86 15.21
N LYS A 38 -4.30 -9.10 15.74
CA LYS A 38 -3.49 -9.45 16.90
C LYS A 38 -1.99 -9.35 16.59
N ALA A 39 -1.55 -9.85 15.44
CA ALA A 39 -0.15 -9.76 15.01
C ALA A 39 0.31 -8.31 14.85
N LEU A 40 -0.49 -7.48 14.16
CA LEU A 40 -0.22 -6.06 13.99
C LEU A 40 -0.17 -5.32 15.34
N THR A 41 -1.09 -5.64 16.26
CA THR A 41 -1.09 -5.06 17.61
C THR A 41 0.15 -5.48 18.40
N ALA A 42 0.61 -6.73 18.26
CA ALA A 42 1.84 -7.21 18.89
C ALA A 42 3.09 -6.52 18.31
N ALA A 43 3.06 -6.12 17.04
CA ALA A 43 4.08 -5.30 16.39
C ALA A 43 4.00 -3.80 16.75
N GLY A 44 3.05 -3.40 17.61
CA GLY A 44 2.91 -2.00 18.06
C GLY A 44 1.86 -1.19 17.30
N HIS A 45 1.20 -1.76 16.30
CA HIS A 45 0.17 -1.10 15.51
C HIS A 45 -1.22 -1.44 16.06
N ARG A 46 -1.84 -0.49 16.77
CA ARG A 46 -3.21 -0.68 17.32
C ARG A 46 -4.24 -0.74 16.20
N VAL A 47 -4.55 -1.96 15.74
CA VAL A 47 -5.52 -2.21 14.67
C VAL A 47 -6.61 -3.15 15.17
N SER A 48 -7.87 -2.77 14.96
CA SER A 48 -9.01 -3.62 15.35
C SER A 48 -9.32 -4.66 14.28
N ARG A 49 -9.88 -5.80 14.71
CA ARG A 49 -10.40 -6.83 13.78
C ARG A 49 -11.38 -6.25 12.76
N GLN A 50 -12.25 -5.33 13.21
CA GLN A 50 -13.24 -4.68 12.35
C GLN A 50 -12.57 -3.84 11.26
N HIS A 51 -11.47 -3.15 11.60
CA HIS A 51 -10.70 -2.37 10.63
C HIS A 51 -10.09 -3.26 9.54
N ILE A 52 -9.48 -4.39 9.91
CA ILE A 52 -9.00 -5.39 8.94
C ILE A 52 -10.12 -5.91 8.04
N TRP A 53 -11.27 -6.22 8.65
CA TRP A 53 -12.42 -6.70 7.89
C TRP A 53 -12.92 -5.66 6.87
N LYS A 54 -12.92 -4.38 7.25
CA LYS A 54 -13.24 -3.25 6.37
C LYS A 54 -12.26 -3.12 5.21
N LEU A 55 -10.95 -3.23 5.47
CA LEU A 55 -9.91 -3.20 4.43
C LEU A 55 -10.10 -4.33 3.41
N LEU A 56 -10.43 -5.54 3.88
CA LEU A 56 -10.65 -6.69 3.02
C LEU A 56 -11.93 -6.59 2.17
N ARG A 57 -13.00 -5.97 2.68
CA ARG A 57 -14.30 -5.91 2.00
C ARG A 57 -14.48 -4.65 1.16
N ASP A 58 -14.21 -3.49 1.75
CA ASP A 58 -14.60 -2.20 1.19
C ASP A 58 -13.48 -1.59 0.34
N GLY A 59 -12.32 -2.25 0.26
CA GLY A 59 -11.16 -1.77 -0.51
C GLY A 59 -10.66 -0.41 -0.02
N ALA A 60 -10.93 -0.06 1.24
CA ALA A 60 -10.53 1.22 1.82
C ALA A 60 -9.01 1.42 1.70
N GLN A 61 -8.60 2.62 1.33
CA GLN A 61 -7.18 2.96 1.20
C GLN A 61 -6.54 3.00 2.61
N PRO A 62 -5.59 2.11 2.90
CA PRO A 62 -4.89 2.11 4.19
C PRO A 62 -3.92 3.29 4.27
N SER A 63 -3.51 3.66 5.49
CA SER A 63 -2.35 4.53 5.66
C SER A 63 -1.06 3.78 5.31
N PHE A 64 -0.02 4.51 4.88
CA PHE A 64 1.28 3.90 4.60
C PHE A 64 1.84 3.11 5.79
N ALA A 65 1.71 3.65 7.01
CA ALA A 65 2.13 2.96 8.24
C ALA A 65 1.44 1.61 8.45
N LEU A 66 0.21 1.44 7.95
CA LEU A 66 -0.48 0.15 7.99
C LEU A 66 0.00 -0.79 6.88
N VAL A 67 0.28 -0.27 5.69
CA VAL A 67 0.87 -1.05 4.59
C VAL A 67 2.23 -1.62 5.01
N ASP A 68 3.08 -0.78 5.59
CA ASP A 68 4.41 -1.12 6.10
C ASP A 68 4.33 -2.22 7.18
N ALA A 69 3.48 -2.03 8.18
CA ALA A 69 3.27 -3.01 9.25
C ALA A 69 2.75 -4.35 8.73
N VAL A 70 1.86 -4.33 7.74
CA VAL A 70 1.36 -5.56 7.11
C VAL A 70 2.48 -6.23 6.31
N ALA A 71 3.25 -5.46 5.54
CA ALA A 71 4.38 -5.98 4.77
C ALA A 71 5.38 -6.70 5.68
N ASP A 72 5.73 -6.10 6.81
CA ASP A 72 6.58 -6.70 7.85
C ASP A 72 6.02 -8.01 8.41
N VAL A 73 4.72 -8.05 8.75
CA VAL A 73 4.07 -9.26 9.28
C VAL A 73 4.14 -10.43 8.30
N PHE A 74 4.04 -10.16 7.00
CA PHE A 74 4.11 -11.17 5.95
C PHE A 74 5.55 -11.40 5.41
N GLY A 75 6.53 -10.61 5.85
CA GLY A 75 7.90 -10.67 5.34
C GLY A 75 8.04 -10.31 3.87
N VAL A 76 7.17 -9.43 3.38
CA VAL A 76 7.17 -8.93 1.99
C VAL A 76 7.50 -7.45 1.99
N GLY A 77 7.92 -6.88 0.85
CA GLY A 77 8.10 -5.43 0.74
C GLY A 77 6.80 -4.70 0.43
N VAL A 78 6.72 -3.41 0.80
CA VAL A 78 5.55 -2.55 0.61
C VAL A 78 5.12 -2.42 -0.86
N GLU A 79 6.07 -2.59 -1.80
CA GLU A 79 5.82 -2.63 -3.24
C GLU A 79 4.89 -3.78 -3.66
N THR A 80 4.73 -4.80 -2.81
CA THR A 80 3.75 -5.87 -3.00
C THR A 80 2.33 -5.31 -3.08
N PHE A 81 2.05 -4.19 -2.42
CA PHE A 81 0.74 -3.54 -2.38
C PHE A 81 0.58 -2.42 -3.40
N SER A 82 1.66 -2.03 -4.07
CA SER A 82 1.60 -1.08 -5.17
C SER A 82 1.09 -1.78 -6.42
N GLU A 83 0.13 -1.17 -7.12
CA GLU A 83 -0.12 -1.52 -8.52
C GLU A 83 1.22 -1.49 -9.23
N ARG A 84 1.58 -2.57 -9.93
CA ARG A 84 2.84 -2.71 -10.70
C ARG A 84 3.14 -1.39 -11.41
N THR A 85 3.95 -0.58 -10.76
CA THR A 85 4.63 0.52 -11.39
C THR A 85 5.94 -0.10 -11.79
N GLU A 86 6.29 0.10 -13.05
CA GLU A 86 7.45 -0.45 -13.71
C GLU A 86 8.71 -0.51 -12.82
N PRO A 87 9.68 -1.38 -13.13
CA PRO A 87 10.98 -1.46 -12.43
C PRO A 87 11.76 -0.12 -12.36
N GLU A 88 11.23 0.95 -12.94
CA GLU A 88 11.61 2.35 -12.77
C GLU A 88 11.73 2.79 -11.31
N LEU A 89 10.87 2.36 -10.38
CA LEU A 89 10.87 2.87 -9.00
C LEU A 89 12.14 2.45 -8.21
N PRO A 90 12.53 1.17 -8.17
CA PRO A 90 13.82 0.78 -7.60
C PRO A 90 14.99 1.50 -8.27
N ALA A 91 15.02 1.57 -9.61
CA ALA A 91 16.07 2.26 -10.34
C ALA A 91 16.10 3.78 -10.08
N ALA A 92 14.95 4.40 -9.83
CA ALA A 92 14.84 5.81 -9.45
C ALA A 92 15.33 6.03 -8.01
N LEU A 93 15.07 5.10 -7.09
CA LEU A 93 15.61 5.14 -5.72
C LEU A 93 17.14 4.94 -5.69
N TYR A 94 17.67 4.02 -6.49
CA TYR A 94 19.13 3.87 -6.65
C TYR A 94 19.77 5.15 -7.21
N ARG A 95 19.18 5.74 -8.25
CA ARG A 95 19.64 7.04 -8.79
C ARG A 95 19.48 8.18 -7.78
N ALA A 96 18.42 8.18 -6.97
CA ALA A 96 18.22 9.16 -5.91
C ALA A 96 19.30 9.08 -4.84
N GLY A 97 19.79 7.88 -4.51
CA GLY A 97 20.91 7.69 -3.57
C GLY A 97 22.24 8.27 -4.05
N GLU A 98 22.40 8.48 -5.36
CA GLU A 98 23.58 9.13 -5.96
C GLU A 98 23.44 10.65 -6.07
N LEU A 99 22.25 11.20 -5.77
CA LEU A 99 22.02 12.63 -5.88
C LEU A 99 22.73 13.40 -4.76
N PRO A 100 23.32 14.56 -5.06
CA PRO A 100 23.86 15.43 -4.04
C PRO A 100 22.71 16.05 -3.20
N PRO A 101 22.99 16.48 -1.95
CA PRO A 101 21.95 16.88 -0.99
C PRO A 101 21.00 17.97 -1.51
N GLU A 102 21.48 18.89 -2.34
CA GLU A 102 20.66 19.94 -2.96
C GLU A 102 19.60 19.39 -3.92
N GLN A 103 19.93 18.33 -4.67
CA GLN A 103 19.00 17.72 -5.62
C GLN A 103 17.97 16.84 -4.90
N LEU A 104 18.35 16.19 -3.80
CA LEU A 104 17.41 15.50 -2.92
C LEU A 104 16.37 16.46 -2.32
N ALA A 105 16.79 17.67 -1.93
CA ALA A 105 15.87 18.69 -1.43
C ALA A 105 14.84 19.11 -2.50
N HIS A 106 15.28 19.27 -3.75
CA HIS A 106 14.39 19.58 -4.87
C HIS A 106 13.40 18.42 -5.16
N LEU A 107 13.86 17.16 -5.06
CA LEU A 107 13.00 16.00 -5.25
C LEU A 107 11.91 15.92 -4.16
N VAL A 108 12.25 16.18 -2.89
CA VAL A 108 11.27 16.24 -1.79
C VAL A 108 10.26 17.37 -2.02
N GLN A 109 10.70 18.54 -2.49
CA GLN A 109 9.79 19.64 -2.83
C GLN A 109 8.86 19.27 -3.98
N PHE A 110 9.36 18.58 -5.00
CA PHE A 110 8.56 18.14 -6.13
C PHE A 110 7.53 17.07 -5.73
N VAL A 111 7.90 16.11 -4.88
CA VAL A 111 6.95 15.11 -4.34
C VAL A 111 5.82 15.80 -3.56
N ARG A 112 6.15 16.76 -2.68
CA ARG A 112 5.14 17.55 -1.94
C ARG A 112 4.23 18.36 -2.87
N PHE A 113 4.79 18.91 -3.95
CA PHE A 113 4.00 19.61 -4.96
C PHE A 113 3.01 18.67 -5.66
N LEU A 114 3.45 17.47 -6.06
CA LEU A 114 2.57 16.47 -6.65
C LEU A 114 1.46 16.05 -5.67
N GLU A 115 1.78 15.83 -4.39
CA GLU A 115 0.79 15.53 -3.36
C GLU A 115 -0.27 16.64 -3.24
N SER A 116 0.14 17.92 -3.28
CA SER A 116 -0.79 19.05 -3.21
C SER A 116 -1.72 19.17 -4.42
N GLN A 117 -1.29 18.69 -5.60
CA GLN A 117 -2.15 18.67 -6.79
C GLN A 117 -3.23 17.58 -6.72
N VAL A 118 -2.98 16.50 -5.98
CA VAL A 118 -3.94 15.40 -5.82
C VAL A 118 -5.03 15.75 -4.79
N GLU A 119 -4.71 16.56 -3.77
CA GLU A 119 -5.68 17.00 -2.74
C GLU A 119 -6.65 18.09 -3.23
N HIS A 120 -6.40 18.72 -4.39
CA HIS A 120 -7.29 19.71 -4.99
C HIS A 120 -7.98 19.13 -6.23
N PRO A 121 -9.05 18.33 -6.10
CA PRO A 121 -9.94 18.15 -7.23
C PRO A 121 -10.47 19.54 -7.62
N HIS A 122 -10.45 19.83 -8.92
CA HIS A 122 -11.12 20.98 -9.52
C HIS A 122 -12.43 21.27 -8.77
N GLN A 123 -12.47 22.35 -7.99
CA GLN A 123 -13.75 22.97 -7.68
C GLN A 123 -14.18 23.61 -8.99
N ASP A 124 -15.13 22.97 -9.67
CA ASP A 124 -15.84 23.56 -10.80
C ASP A 124 -16.42 24.91 -10.34
N PRO A 125 -16.00 26.05 -10.90
CA PRO A 125 -16.62 27.32 -10.61
C PRO A 125 -17.83 27.46 -11.54
N ASP A 126 -18.89 26.68 -11.30
CA ASP A 126 -20.25 26.96 -11.79
C ASP A 126 -21.27 25.96 -11.21
N GLN A 127 -21.88 26.30 -10.07
CA GLN A 127 -23.29 26.01 -9.73
C GLN A 127 -23.85 27.08 -8.80
#